data_AF-A0A6C0LG41-F1
#
_entry.id   AF-A0A6C0LG41-F1
#
_cell.length_a   1.000
_cell.length_b   1.000
_cell.length_c   1.000
_cell.angle_alpha   90.00
_cell.angle_beta   90.00
_cell.angle_gamma   90.00
#
_symmetry.space_group_name_H-M   'P 1'
#
loop_
_entity.id
_entity.type
_entity.pdbx_description
1 polymer ?
#
loop_
_entity_poly.entity_id
_entity_poly.type
_entity_poly.pdbx_seq_one_letter_code
_entity_poly.pdbx_strand_id
1 'polypeptide(L)'
;MGNNSSTRQYTYQQYYRAVIKQNKNYDFSKINLSILDPYEVLEVPRNFTWEELKTAYKTTALLTHPDKEGGNRIIFNFVTDSFKTLAEEYKSRAENKSYLELKKQAKDFYSKEDTAPPPDISGDNFNEKFNKKFEMCRMTDEENDFGYGDMMTESSNNREDLSEVTSNLFQNNKFNNQSFNSIFVKHTTPPPKSQIIKYKDPEPIVLAKTMNYTEIGGKKPDDYSSSVEKSGKNNLIFSDYKLAHSNTRLVDEETFNIKNFKNVEEYQSYRTKKFNKGLTEKEKKYFELKKIQEEKEEYDRLQRIKQNDAKILLNNEKASRLFLK
;
A
#
# COMPACT_ATOMS: atom_id res chain seq x y z
N MET A 1 -0.77 9.97 -17.41
CA MET A 1 -0.21 9.94 -16.05
C MET A 1 1.30 9.80 -16.17
N GLY A 2 2.07 10.86 -15.94
CA GLY A 2 3.54 10.82 -16.05
C GLY A 2 4.10 12.12 -16.62
N ASN A 3 4.50 13.05 -15.73
CA ASN A 3 5.39 14.18 -16.05
C ASN A 3 5.97 14.88 -14.80
N ASN A 4 5.49 14.59 -13.58
CA ASN A 4 5.95 15.32 -12.38
C ASN A 4 7.40 15.04 -11.96
N SER A 5 7.94 13.84 -12.23
CA SER A 5 9.31 13.50 -11.77
C SER A 5 10.39 14.32 -12.51
N SER A 6 10.21 14.51 -13.82
CA SER A 6 11.12 15.33 -14.65
C SER A 6 11.07 16.81 -14.26
N THR A 7 9.86 17.34 -14.03
CA THR A 7 9.65 18.73 -13.58
C THR A 7 10.26 18.99 -12.20
N ARG A 8 10.13 18.04 -11.25
CA ARG A 8 10.73 18.15 -9.91
C ARG A 8 12.27 18.18 -9.99
N GLN A 9 12.88 17.28 -10.75
CA GLN A 9 14.33 17.25 -10.94
C GLN A 9 14.86 18.55 -11.58
N TYR A 10 14.15 19.07 -12.59
CA TYR A 10 14.50 20.32 -13.23
C TYR A 10 14.42 21.51 -12.27
N THR A 11 13.36 21.57 -11.44
CA THR A 11 13.17 22.64 -10.45
C THR A 11 14.23 22.60 -9.34
N TYR A 12 14.61 21.41 -8.88
CA TYR A 12 15.72 21.27 -7.92
C TYR A 12 17.07 21.70 -8.51
N GLN A 13 17.38 21.30 -9.75
CA GLN A 13 18.60 21.72 -10.42
C GLN A 13 18.70 23.24 -10.57
N GLN A 14 17.57 23.90 -10.80
CA GLN A 14 17.48 25.36 -10.84
C GLN A 14 17.78 26.00 -9.47
N TYR A 15 17.15 25.49 -8.40
CA TYR A 15 17.45 25.90 -7.03
C TYR A 15 18.93 25.71 -6.67
N TYR A 16 19.47 24.52 -6.92
CA TYR A 16 20.86 24.18 -6.64
C TYR A 16 21.85 25.11 -7.36
N ARG A 17 21.57 25.43 -8.64
CA ARG A 17 22.39 26.38 -9.40
C ARG A 17 22.31 27.81 -8.88
N ALA A 18 21.13 28.25 -8.45
CA ALA A 18 20.89 29.61 -7.99
C ALA A 18 21.47 29.85 -6.59
N VAL A 19 21.20 28.94 -5.65
CA VAL A 19 21.47 29.11 -4.22
C VAL A 19 22.79 28.48 -3.80
N ILE A 20 23.05 27.24 -4.19
CA ILE A 20 24.22 26.49 -3.73
C ILE A 20 25.47 26.81 -4.57
N LYS A 21 25.34 26.87 -5.90
CA LYS A 21 26.44 27.27 -6.81
C LYS A 21 26.62 28.78 -6.99
N GLN A 22 25.82 29.61 -6.31
CA GLN A 22 25.93 31.09 -6.31
C GLN A 22 25.95 31.74 -7.70
N ASN A 23 25.00 31.37 -8.58
CA ASN A 23 24.91 32.01 -9.88
C ASN A 23 24.21 33.38 -9.79
N LYS A 24 24.99 34.47 -9.87
CA LYS A 24 24.57 35.86 -9.60
C LYS A 24 23.44 36.41 -10.49
N ASN A 25 23.12 35.74 -11.60
CA ASN A 25 22.15 36.22 -12.61
C ASN A 25 20.90 35.32 -12.75
N TYR A 26 20.57 34.53 -11.73
CA TYR A 26 19.42 33.62 -11.81
C TYR A 26 18.10 34.28 -11.39
N ASP A 27 17.06 34.12 -12.21
CA ASP A 27 15.70 34.60 -11.94
C ASP A 27 14.94 33.60 -11.05
N PHE A 28 14.82 33.95 -9.76
CA PHE A 28 14.16 33.13 -8.74
C PHE A 28 12.66 32.90 -8.98
N SER A 29 12.00 33.71 -9.82
CA SER A 29 10.57 33.53 -10.15
C SER A 29 10.28 32.24 -10.94
N LYS A 30 11.32 31.63 -11.52
CA LYS A 30 11.23 30.39 -12.28
C LYS A 30 11.24 29.12 -11.41
N ILE A 31 11.58 29.25 -10.12
CA ILE A 31 11.64 28.12 -9.19
C ILE A 31 10.24 27.86 -8.65
N ASN A 32 9.69 26.68 -8.95
CA ASN A 32 8.44 26.24 -8.35
C ASN A 32 8.68 25.66 -6.94
N LEU A 33 8.61 26.53 -5.93
CA LEU A 33 8.89 26.20 -4.53
C LEU A 33 7.94 25.13 -3.96
N SER A 34 6.70 25.05 -4.46
CA SER A 34 5.72 24.06 -3.99
C SER A 34 6.09 22.60 -4.30
N ILE A 35 7.03 22.38 -5.22
CA ILE A 35 7.43 21.05 -5.70
C ILE A 35 8.78 20.62 -5.06
N LEU A 36 9.50 21.53 -4.39
CA LEU A 36 10.79 21.21 -3.77
C LEU A 36 10.62 20.39 -2.49
N ASP A 37 11.55 19.44 -2.31
CA ASP A 37 11.62 18.63 -1.11
C ASP A 37 12.42 19.35 -0.01
N PRO A 38 11.90 19.53 1.22
CA PRO A 38 12.64 20.14 2.32
C PRO A 38 14.01 19.51 2.59
N TYR A 39 14.15 18.19 2.37
CA TYR A 39 15.42 17.48 2.50
C TYR A 39 16.46 17.91 1.47
N GLU A 40 16.02 18.11 0.22
CA GLU A 40 16.86 18.52 -0.89
C GLU A 40 17.28 19.99 -0.76
N VAL A 41 16.38 20.84 -0.26
CA VAL A 41 16.62 22.28 0.01
C VAL A 41 17.74 22.47 1.03
N LEU A 42 17.68 21.71 2.12
CA LEU A 42 18.62 21.83 3.24
C LEU A 42 19.84 20.91 3.09
N GLU A 43 19.91 20.10 2.03
CA GLU A 43 20.98 19.13 1.77
C GLU A 43 21.21 18.16 2.95
N VAL A 44 20.14 17.74 3.60
CA VAL A 44 20.19 16.83 4.76
C VAL A 44 19.73 15.41 4.40
N PRO A 45 20.38 14.36 4.94
CA PRO A 45 19.93 12.99 4.74
C PRO A 45 18.62 12.73 5.49
N ARG A 46 17.83 11.72 5.10
CA ARG A 46 16.53 11.44 5.74
C ARG A 46 16.65 11.11 7.23
N ASN A 47 17.77 10.54 7.67
CA ASN A 47 18.07 10.17 9.05
C ASN A 47 18.93 11.22 9.79
N PHE A 48 18.73 12.50 9.49
CA PHE A 48 19.50 13.61 10.08
C PHE A 48 19.36 13.68 11.61
N THR A 49 20.41 14.21 12.26
CA THR A 49 20.41 14.60 13.67
C THR A 49 19.98 16.07 13.85
N TRP A 50 19.59 16.44 15.08
CA TRP A 50 19.19 17.82 15.39
C TRP A 50 20.30 18.85 15.12
N GLU A 51 21.56 18.49 15.38
CA GLU A 51 22.70 19.38 15.13
C GLU A 51 23.00 19.52 13.62
N GLU A 52 22.87 18.44 12.85
CA GLU A 52 22.96 18.49 11.39
C GLU A 52 21.86 19.38 10.78
N LEU A 53 20.62 19.29 11.27
CA LEU A 53 19.54 20.15 10.79
C LEU A 53 19.78 21.63 11.10
N LYS A 54 20.26 21.95 12.31
CA LYS A 54 20.60 23.33 12.69
C LYS A 54 21.74 23.90 11.86
N THR A 55 22.80 23.11 11.65
CA THR A 55 23.97 23.53 10.89
C THR A 55 23.61 23.75 9.43
N ALA A 56 22.88 22.82 8.83
CA ALA A 56 22.33 22.96 7.49
C ALA A 56 21.46 24.23 7.35
N TYR A 57 20.49 24.45 8.24
CA TYR A 57 19.69 25.67 8.24
C TYR A 57 20.54 26.93 8.38
N LYS A 58 21.49 26.96 9.30
CA LYS A 58 22.38 28.12 9.49
C LYS A 58 23.14 28.45 8.20
N THR A 59 23.68 27.44 7.51
CA THR A 59 24.42 27.65 6.26
C THR A 59 23.52 28.16 5.13
N THR A 60 22.37 27.53 4.89
CA THR A 60 21.44 27.92 3.83
C THR A 60 20.72 29.24 4.10
N ALA A 61 20.34 29.50 5.36
CA ALA A 61 19.79 30.78 5.79
C ALA A 61 20.78 31.93 5.58
N LEU A 62 22.06 31.71 5.90
CA LEU A 62 23.12 32.70 5.65
C LEU A 62 23.37 32.96 4.16
N LEU A 63 23.10 32.00 3.27
CA LEU A 63 23.22 32.18 1.82
C LEU A 63 22.01 32.92 1.23
N THR A 64 20.82 32.67 1.77
CA THR A 64 19.55 33.17 1.22
C THR A 64 19.05 34.46 1.88
N HIS A 65 19.71 34.90 2.96
CA HIS A 65 19.32 36.08 3.74
C HIS A 65 19.20 37.35 2.87
N PRO A 66 18.10 38.13 2.99
CA PRO A 66 17.86 39.30 2.13
C PRO A 66 18.96 40.38 2.23
N ASP A 67 19.64 40.48 3.37
CA ASP A 67 20.70 41.48 3.59
C ASP A 67 22.07 41.09 2.98
N LYS A 68 22.20 39.91 2.37
CA LYS A 68 23.43 39.51 1.68
C LYS A 68 23.32 39.69 0.17
N GLU A 69 24.46 39.91 -0.46
CA GLU A 69 24.57 39.99 -1.92
C GLU A 69 24.03 38.69 -2.57
N GLY A 70 22.96 38.80 -3.35
CA GLY A 70 22.30 37.66 -4.00
C GLY A 70 21.19 36.99 -3.17
N GLY A 71 20.83 37.54 -2.00
CA GLY A 71 19.76 37.05 -1.15
C GLY A 71 18.35 37.33 -1.68
N ASN A 72 17.39 36.47 -1.34
CA ASN A 72 15.99 36.63 -1.73
C ASN A 72 15.06 36.25 -0.58
N ARG A 73 14.18 37.19 -0.19
CA ARG A 73 13.21 37.01 0.90
C ARG A 73 12.28 35.81 0.70
N ILE A 74 11.85 35.55 -0.53
CA ILE A 74 10.95 34.43 -0.85
C ILE A 74 11.65 33.09 -0.60
N ILE A 75 12.89 32.98 -1.07
CA ILE A 75 13.69 31.76 -0.88
C ILE A 75 14.04 31.58 0.60
N PHE A 76 14.40 32.65 1.30
CA PHE A 76 14.69 32.62 2.74
C PHE A 76 13.48 32.14 3.56
N ASN A 77 12.28 32.66 3.26
CA ASN A 77 11.05 32.21 3.91
C ASN A 77 10.83 30.72 3.66
N PHE A 78 11.01 30.27 2.42
CA PHE A 78 10.86 28.86 2.07
C PHE A 78 11.88 27.94 2.76
N VAL A 79 13.14 28.38 2.89
CA VAL A 79 14.19 27.67 3.67
C VAL A 79 13.80 27.60 5.15
N THR A 80 13.22 28.67 5.70
CA THR A 80 12.74 28.70 7.08
C THR A 80 11.55 27.77 7.29
N ASP A 81 10.62 27.71 6.36
CA ASP A 81 9.48 26.79 6.41
C ASP A 81 9.93 25.33 6.21
N SER A 82 10.92 25.10 5.36
CA SER A 82 11.59 23.78 5.22
C SER A 82 12.26 23.35 6.52
N PHE A 83 12.91 24.26 7.23
CA PHE A 83 13.48 23.96 8.56
C PHE A 83 12.40 23.64 9.59
N LYS A 84 11.31 24.42 9.65
CA LYS A 84 10.20 24.17 10.59
C LYS A 84 9.57 22.80 10.35
N THR A 85 9.27 22.47 9.11
CA THR A 85 8.70 21.16 8.74
C THR A 85 9.61 20.00 9.14
N LEU A 86 10.92 20.08 8.85
CA LEU A 86 11.87 19.04 9.28
C LEU A 86 12.07 19.01 10.80
N ALA A 87 11.99 20.15 11.48
CA ALA A 87 12.08 20.21 12.94
C ALA A 87 10.88 19.57 13.64
N GLU A 88 9.67 19.79 13.11
CA GLU A 88 8.45 19.11 13.57
C GLU A 88 8.52 17.61 13.30
N GLU A 89 9.06 17.20 12.14
CA GLU A 89 9.27 15.80 11.82
C GLU A 89 10.27 15.15 12.79
N TYR A 90 11.39 15.81 13.09
CA TYR A 90 12.36 15.33 14.07
C TYR A 90 11.74 15.15 15.46
N LYS A 91 10.96 16.15 15.92
CA LYS A 91 10.24 16.06 17.19
C LYS A 91 9.28 14.87 17.20
N SER A 92 8.51 14.69 16.13
CA SER A 92 7.56 13.59 15.98
C SER A 92 8.25 12.22 16.01
N ARG A 93 9.48 12.11 15.46
CA ARG A 93 10.28 10.87 15.54
C ARG A 93 10.83 10.59 16.94
N ALA A 94 11.19 11.64 17.68
CA ALA A 94 11.76 11.52 19.02
C ALA A 94 10.69 11.37 20.12
N GLU A 95 9.47 11.85 19.86
CA GLU A 95 8.34 11.79 20.78
C GLU A 95 7.72 10.38 20.83
N ASN A 96 8.21 9.55 21.76
CA ASN A 96 7.54 8.31 22.14
C ASN A 96 6.30 8.62 23.02
N LYS A 97 5.19 9.01 22.38
CA LYS A 97 3.93 9.27 23.10
C LYS A 97 3.29 7.97 23.58
N SER A 98 2.80 7.99 24.82
CA SER A 98 2.00 6.88 25.35
C SER A 98 0.60 6.85 24.73
N TYR A 99 -0.02 5.67 24.65
CA TYR A 99 -1.41 5.50 24.20
C TYR A 99 -2.39 6.45 24.90
N LEU A 100 -2.23 6.64 26.21
CA LEU A 100 -3.08 7.55 27.01
C LEU A 100 -2.94 9.00 26.55
N GLU A 101 -1.72 9.42 26.21
CA GLU A 101 -1.42 10.77 25.77
C GLU A 101 -1.98 11.02 24.37
N LEU A 102 -1.81 10.07 23.45
CA LEU A 102 -2.42 10.12 22.11
C LEU A 102 -3.95 10.21 22.18
N LYS A 103 -4.57 9.39 23.05
CA LYS A 103 -6.02 9.42 23.26
C LYS A 103 -6.50 10.77 23.80
N LYS A 104 -5.74 11.37 24.73
CA LYS A 104 -6.03 12.70 25.27
C LYS A 104 -5.90 13.78 24.19
N GLN A 105 -4.80 13.78 23.43
CA GLN A 105 -4.57 14.72 22.33
C GLN A 105 -5.68 14.65 21.27
N ALA A 106 -6.10 13.44 20.90
CA ALA A 106 -7.23 13.25 19.98
C ALA A 106 -8.52 13.84 20.53
N LYS A 107 -8.85 13.58 21.80
CA LYS A 107 -10.04 14.14 22.45
C LYS A 107 -10.00 15.68 22.50
N ASP A 108 -8.84 16.23 22.85
CA ASP A 108 -8.64 17.69 22.92
C ASP A 108 -8.76 18.33 21.53
N PHE A 109 -8.28 17.66 20.48
CA PHE A 109 -8.43 18.11 19.09
C PHE A 109 -9.90 18.18 18.68
N TYR A 110 -10.67 17.09 18.85
CA TYR A 110 -12.09 17.08 18.49
C TYR A 110 -12.95 18.01 19.36
N SER A 111 -12.53 18.29 20.60
CA SER A 111 -13.25 19.23 21.46
C SER A 111 -13.10 20.70 21.05
N LYS A 112 -12.10 21.02 20.22
CA LYS A 112 -11.82 22.38 19.73
C LYS A 112 -12.44 22.68 18.37
N GLU A 113 -12.85 21.66 17.62
CA GLU A 113 -13.66 21.88 16.42
C GLU A 113 -15.08 22.27 16.84
N ASP A 114 -15.55 23.43 16.38
CA ASP A 114 -16.89 23.93 16.68
C ASP A 114 -17.94 22.87 16.31
N THR A 115 -18.67 22.39 17.31
CA THR A 115 -19.81 21.49 17.16
C THR A 115 -21.00 22.27 16.61
N ALA A 116 -20.88 22.81 15.40
CA ALA A 116 -22.07 23.25 14.67
C ALA A 116 -22.92 21.99 14.43
N PRO A 117 -24.17 21.94 14.89
CA PRO A 117 -25.03 20.81 14.60
C PRO A 117 -25.12 20.66 13.07
N PRO A 118 -25.02 19.43 12.54
CA PRO A 118 -25.23 19.22 11.12
C PRO A 118 -26.62 19.77 10.74
N PRO A 119 -26.76 20.31 9.53
CA PRO A 119 -28.03 20.88 9.07
C PRO A 119 -29.05 19.75 9.07
N ASP A 120 -30.30 20.10 9.38
CA ASP A 120 -31.38 19.12 9.31
C ASP A 120 -31.60 18.68 7.85
N ILE A 121 -31.39 17.40 7.57
CA ILE A 121 -31.60 16.81 6.23
C ILE A 121 -33.06 16.31 6.11
N SER A 122 -33.89 16.47 7.13
CA SER A 122 -35.28 16.00 7.15
C SER A 122 -36.17 16.72 6.14
N GLY A 123 -36.87 15.97 5.28
CA GLY A 123 -37.86 16.49 4.34
C GLY A 123 -38.12 15.57 3.13
N ASP A 124 -39.04 15.99 2.26
CA ASP A 124 -39.34 15.29 1.00
C ASP A 124 -38.08 15.19 0.10
N ASN A 125 -37.93 14.04 -0.56
CA ASN A 125 -36.76 13.63 -1.37
C ASN A 125 -35.43 13.49 -0.58
N PHE A 126 -35.50 13.06 0.69
CA PHE A 126 -34.31 12.75 1.51
C PHE A 126 -33.31 11.86 0.77
N ASN A 127 -33.76 10.74 0.19
CA ASN A 127 -32.88 9.77 -0.48
C ASN A 127 -32.08 10.40 -1.63
N GLU A 128 -32.70 11.23 -2.47
CA GLU A 128 -32.02 11.88 -3.59
C GLU A 128 -31.00 12.93 -3.11
N LYS A 129 -31.38 13.74 -2.11
CA LYS A 129 -30.48 14.74 -1.50
C LYS A 129 -29.32 14.09 -0.77
N PHE A 130 -29.59 13.02 -0.03
CA PHE A 130 -28.59 12.22 0.67
C PHE A 130 -27.63 11.59 -0.32
N ASN A 131 -28.14 10.84 -1.31
CA ASN A 131 -27.30 10.18 -2.31
C ASN A 131 -26.42 11.21 -3.05
N LYS A 132 -26.97 12.37 -3.43
CA LYS A 132 -26.19 13.42 -4.09
C LYS A 132 -25.07 13.98 -3.18
N LYS A 133 -25.37 14.28 -1.91
CA LYS A 133 -24.36 14.76 -0.95
C LYS A 133 -23.34 13.68 -0.61
N PHE A 134 -23.78 12.43 -0.48
CA PHE A 134 -22.93 11.27 -0.24
C PHE A 134 -21.97 11.06 -1.39
N GLU A 135 -22.45 10.98 -2.63
CA GLU A 135 -21.60 10.80 -3.82
C GLU A 135 -20.60 11.95 -4.00
N MET A 136 -20.95 13.19 -3.62
CA MET A 136 -20.02 14.32 -3.64
C MET A 136 -18.88 14.21 -2.62
N CYS A 137 -19.13 13.55 -1.49
CA CYS A 137 -18.17 13.40 -0.39
C CYS A 137 -17.65 11.96 -0.25
N ARG A 138 -18.02 11.05 -1.15
CA ARG A 138 -17.64 9.65 -1.09
C ARG A 138 -16.15 9.55 -1.40
N MET A 139 -15.42 9.02 -0.43
CA MET A 139 -14.02 8.67 -0.59
C MET A 139 -13.94 7.22 -1.04
N THR A 140 -13.16 6.98 -2.10
CA THR A 140 -12.90 5.62 -2.56
C THR A 140 -11.86 4.94 -1.66
N ASP A 141 -12.17 3.75 -1.18
CA ASP A 141 -11.28 2.87 -0.45
C ASP A 141 -10.70 1.81 -1.40
N GLU A 142 -9.38 1.79 -1.58
CA GLU A 142 -8.70 0.84 -2.45
C GLU A 142 -8.92 -0.63 -2.05
N GLU A 143 -9.17 -0.90 -0.76
CA GLU A 143 -9.38 -2.25 -0.25
C GLU A 143 -10.81 -2.75 -0.47
N ASN A 144 -11.79 -1.86 -0.26
CA ASN A 144 -13.20 -2.22 -0.16
C ASN A 144 -14.05 -1.86 -1.40
N ASP A 145 -13.69 -0.81 -2.15
CA ASP A 145 -14.51 -0.36 -3.30
C ASP A 145 -14.18 -1.09 -4.60
N PHE A 146 -13.14 -1.92 -4.62
CA PHE A 146 -12.73 -2.66 -5.81
C PHE A 146 -13.01 -4.15 -5.70
N GLY A 147 -13.36 -4.77 -6.82
CA GLY A 147 -13.61 -6.21 -6.91
C GLY A 147 -13.40 -6.74 -8.33
N TYR A 148 -14.14 -7.80 -8.66
CA TYR A 148 -14.07 -8.49 -9.96
C TYR A 148 -15.28 -8.25 -10.86
N GLY A 149 -16.05 -7.18 -10.62
CA GLY A 149 -17.24 -6.86 -11.42
C GLY A 149 -16.98 -6.89 -12.92
N ASP A 150 -15.85 -6.34 -13.38
CA ASP A 150 -15.45 -6.31 -14.79
C ASP A 150 -15.20 -7.71 -15.41
N MET A 151 -14.88 -8.73 -14.58
CA MET A 151 -14.65 -10.10 -15.03
C MET A 151 -15.86 -11.01 -14.80
N MET A 152 -16.81 -10.60 -13.98
CA MET A 152 -18.01 -11.37 -13.68
C MET A 152 -19.07 -11.13 -14.75
N THR A 153 -19.81 -12.19 -15.09
CA THR A 153 -21.00 -12.03 -15.91
C THR A 153 -22.05 -11.20 -15.18
N GLU A 154 -22.76 -10.34 -15.90
CA GLU A 154 -23.85 -9.55 -15.32
C GLU A 154 -24.89 -10.47 -14.67
N SER A 155 -25.29 -10.13 -13.45
CA SER A 155 -26.27 -10.92 -12.71
C SER A 155 -27.61 -10.90 -13.44
N SER A 156 -28.15 -12.07 -13.75
CA SER A 156 -29.51 -12.21 -14.27
C SER A 156 -30.46 -12.64 -13.15
N ASN A 157 -31.71 -12.17 -13.18
CA ASN A 157 -32.76 -12.62 -12.25
C ASN A 157 -33.22 -14.06 -12.54
N ASN A 158 -32.80 -14.62 -13.68
CA ASN A 158 -33.06 -16.00 -14.03
C ASN A 158 -32.00 -16.84 -13.32
N ARG A 159 -32.44 -17.62 -12.34
CA ARG A 159 -31.59 -18.60 -11.69
C ARG A 159 -31.21 -19.64 -12.74
N GLU A 160 -29.94 -19.67 -13.13
CA GLU A 160 -29.40 -20.80 -13.87
C GLU A 160 -29.66 -22.05 -13.04
N ASP A 161 -30.45 -22.96 -13.58
CA ASP A 161 -30.88 -24.12 -12.84
C ASP A 161 -29.67 -25.05 -12.72
N LEU A 162 -29.21 -25.30 -11.48
CA LEU A 162 -28.05 -26.17 -11.20
C LEU A 162 -28.21 -27.56 -11.86
N SER A 163 -29.44 -27.93 -12.20
CA SER A 163 -29.79 -29.11 -12.97
C SER A 163 -29.03 -29.18 -14.31
N GLU A 164 -28.85 -28.10 -15.06
CA GLU A 164 -28.19 -28.15 -16.38
C GLU A 164 -26.68 -28.39 -16.29
N VAL A 165 -26.02 -27.86 -15.26
CA VAL A 165 -24.56 -28.00 -15.05
C VAL A 165 -24.20 -29.29 -14.31
N THR A 166 -25.03 -29.73 -13.36
CA THR A 166 -24.73 -30.88 -12.47
C THR A 166 -25.36 -32.19 -12.91
N SER A 167 -26.40 -32.17 -13.76
CA SER A 167 -27.15 -33.38 -14.09
C SER A 167 -26.30 -34.45 -14.75
N ASN A 168 -25.22 -34.19 -15.48
CA ASN A 168 -24.59 -35.27 -16.27
C ASN A 168 -23.23 -35.79 -15.76
N LEU A 169 -22.71 -35.28 -14.64
CA LEU A 169 -21.34 -35.60 -14.22
C LEU A 169 -21.21 -36.89 -13.40
N PHE A 170 -22.16 -37.19 -12.50
CA PHE A 170 -22.04 -38.30 -11.53
C PHE A 170 -23.20 -39.31 -11.55
N GLN A 171 -24.21 -39.14 -12.41
CA GLN A 171 -25.50 -39.84 -12.31
C GLN A 171 -25.43 -41.38 -12.38
N ASN A 172 -24.40 -41.96 -13.02
CA ASN A 172 -24.38 -43.40 -13.31
C ASN A 172 -23.36 -44.21 -12.50
N ASN A 173 -22.57 -43.59 -11.62
CA ASN A 173 -21.53 -44.28 -10.85
C ASN A 173 -21.75 -44.12 -9.34
N LYS A 174 -21.47 -45.19 -8.57
CA LYS A 174 -21.37 -45.08 -7.10
C LYS A 174 -20.31 -44.04 -6.77
N PHE A 175 -20.68 -42.97 -6.08
CA PHE A 175 -19.78 -41.91 -5.66
C PHE A 175 -18.73 -42.46 -4.68
N ASN A 176 -17.51 -42.67 -5.18
CA ASN A 176 -16.33 -43.02 -4.40
C ASN A 176 -15.15 -42.09 -4.74
N ASN A 177 -14.14 -42.02 -3.86
CA ASN A 177 -13.01 -41.10 -4.03
C ASN A 177 -12.31 -41.28 -5.39
N GLN A 178 -12.22 -42.51 -5.89
CA GLN A 178 -11.59 -42.82 -7.18
C GLN A 178 -12.39 -42.29 -8.37
N SER A 179 -13.72 -42.40 -8.34
CA SER A 179 -14.65 -41.89 -9.35
C SER A 179 -14.67 -40.36 -9.37
N PHE A 180 -14.59 -39.74 -8.19
CA PHE A 180 -14.45 -38.30 -8.08
C PHE A 180 -13.13 -37.84 -8.68
N ASN A 181 -12.01 -38.45 -8.29
CA ASN A 181 -10.69 -38.09 -8.80
C ASN A 181 -10.60 -38.27 -10.33
N SER A 182 -11.17 -39.33 -10.90
CA SER A 182 -11.11 -39.56 -12.35
C SER A 182 -11.93 -38.53 -13.14
N ILE A 183 -13.15 -38.19 -12.67
CA ILE A 183 -13.99 -37.16 -13.28
C ILE A 183 -13.35 -35.78 -13.11
N PHE A 184 -12.80 -35.49 -11.92
CA PHE A 184 -12.11 -34.25 -11.62
C PHE A 184 -10.88 -34.05 -12.52
N VAL A 185 -10.04 -35.08 -12.69
CA VAL A 185 -8.87 -35.03 -13.59
C VAL A 185 -9.28 -34.81 -15.04
N LYS A 186 -10.42 -35.36 -15.46
CA LYS A 186 -10.94 -35.19 -16.83
C LYS A 186 -11.46 -33.79 -17.12
N HIS A 187 -12.08 -33.15 -16.12
CA HIS A 187 -12.75 -31.85 -16.26
C HIS A 187 -11.94 -30.66 -15.75
N THR A 188 -10.77 -30.88 -15.17
CA THR A 188 -9.83 -29.82 -14.80
C THR A 188 -8.72 -29.69 -15.82
N THR A 189 -8.33 -28.46 -16.14
CA THR A 189 -7.25 -28.20 -17.09
C THR A 189 -5.91 -28.66 -16.49
N PRO A 190 -5.14 -29.52 -17.21
CA PRO A 190 -3.82 -29.91 -16.74
C PRO A 190 -2.90 -28.68 -16.72
N PRO A 191 -1.93 -28.62 -15.80
CA PRO A 191 -0.99 -27.51 -15.77
C PRO A 191 -0.16 -27.49 -17.07
N PRO A 192 0.17 -26.29 -17.60
CA PRO A 192 1.01 -26.18 -18.78
C PRO A 192 2.39 -26.79 -18.52
N LYS A 193 2.85 -27.67 -19.43
CA LYS A 193 4.10 -28.42 -19.29
C LYS A 193 5.38 -27.56 -19.22
N SER A 194 5.31 -26.28 -19.58
CA SER A 194 6.46 -25.35 -19.63
C SER A 194 6.23 -24.07 -18.84
N GLN A 195 5.67 -24.16 -17.63
CA GLN A 195 5.57 -23.00 -16.75
C GLN A 195 6.93 -22.63 -16.15
N ILE A 196 7.24 -21.33 -16.17
CA ILE A 196 8.33 -20.76 -15.39
C ILE A 196 7.97 -20.97 -13.91
N ILE A 197 8.70 -21.85 -13.22
CA ILE A 197 8.50 -22.12 -11.79
C ILE A 197 8.92 -20.85 -11.03
N LYS A 198 7.94 -20.05 -10.60
CA LYS A 198 8.18 -18.91 -9.71
C LYS A 198 8.43 -19.45 -8.30
N TYR A 199 9.70 -19.47 -7.89
CA TYR A 199 10.04 -19.73 -6.48
C TYR A 199 9.51 -18.57 -5.63
N LYS A 200 8.63 -18.88 -4.67
CA LYS A 200 8.16 -17.94 -3.66
C LYS A 200 8.84 -18.26 -2.34
N ASP A 201 9.48 -17.27 -1.74
CA ASP A 201 9.96 -17.38 -0.37
C ASP A 201 8.78 -17.60 0.59
N PRO A 202 8.98 -18.27 1.73
CA PRO A 202 7.96 -18.34 2.76
C PRO A 202 7.66 -16.93 3.28
N GLU A 203 6.39 -16.52 3.21
CA GLU A 203 5.91 -15.26 3.75
C GLU A 203 5.59 -15.40 5.25
N PRO A 204 5.80 -14.34 6.05
CA PRO A 204 5.46 -14.37 7.47
C PRO A 204 3.97 -14.58 7.66
N ILE A 205 3.63 -15.46 8.59
CA ILE A 205 2.24 -15.73 8.93
C ILE A 205 1.72 -14.61 9.83
N VAL A 206 0.63 -13.96 9.42
CA VAL A 206 -0.07 -12.99 10.27
C VAL A 206 -0.58 -13.69 11.53
N LEU A 207 -0.23 -13.18 12.71
CA LEU A 207 -0.66 -13.75 14.00
C LEU A 207 -2.13 -13.44 14.33
N ALA A 208 -2.62 -12.28 13.90
CA ALA A 208 -3.97 -11.78 14.19
C ALA A 208 -5.02 -12.22 13.13
N LYS A 209 -4.93 -13.44 12.60
CA LYS A 209 -5.82 -13.92 11.51
C LYS A 209 -7.31 -13.94 11.86
N THR A 210 -7.65 -14.03 13.15
CA THR A 210 -9.05 -14.00 13.60
C THR A 210 -9.61 -12.59 13.70
N MET A 211 -8.75 -11.57 13.79
CA MET A 211 -9.15 -10.18 13.85
C MET A 211 -9.35 -9.64 12.44
N ASN A 212 -10.40 -8.86 12.25
CA ASN A 212 -10.55 -8.06 11.03
C ASN A 212 -9.70 -6.82 11.21
N TYR A 213 -8.75 -6.62 10.31
CA TYR A 213 -7.89 -5.45 10.25
C TYR A 213 -7.66 -5.11 8.78
N THR A 214 -7.34 -3.85 8.53
CA THR A 214 -6.96 -3.31 7.23
C THR A 214 -5.59 -2.66 7.41
N GLU A 215 -4.70 -2.88 6.45
CA GLU A 215 -3.37 -2.27 6.51
C GLU A 215 -3.46 -0.78 6.19
N ILE A 216 -2.91 0.07 7.05
CA ILE A 216 -2.93 1.52 6.81
C ILE A 216 -2.05 1.82 5.59
N GLY A 217 -2.63 2.47 4.57
CA GLY A 217 -1.95 2.71 3.29
C GLY A 217 -1.79 1.45 2.43
N GLY A 218 -2.52 0.38 2.75
CA GLY A 218 -2.61 -0.84 1.97
C GLY A 218 -2.93 -0.54 0.50
N LYS A 219 -2.55 -1.48 -0.37
CA LYS A 219 -2.97 -1.46 -1.78
C LYS A 219 -4.24 -2.31 -1.90
N LYS A 220 -4.94 -2.15 -3.02
CA LYS A 220 -5.96 -3.09 -3.45
C LYS A 220 -5.48 -4.55 -3.28
N PRO A 221 -6.22 -5.40 -2.55
CA PRO A 221 -5.89 -6.82 -2.42
C PRO A 221 -5.88 -7.53 -3.78
N ASP A 222 -4.88 -8.38 -3.98
CA ASP A 222 -4.81 -9.27 -5.17
C ASP A 222 -5.57 -10.60 -4.96
N ASP A 223 -5.87 -10.94 -3.70
CA ASP A 223 -6.50 -12.20 -3.29
C ASP A 223 -7.46 -11.93 -2.12
N TYR A 224 -8.75 -12.16 -2.34
CA TYR A 224 -9.82 -12.03 -1.36
C TYR A 224 -10.17 -13.35 -0.69
N SER A 225 -9.34 -14.40 -0.81
CA SER A 225 -9.60 -15.71 -0.20
C SER A 225 -9.65 -15.62 1.32
N SER A 226 -10.55 -16.40 1.93
CA SER A 226 -10.62 -16.52 3.38
C SER A 226 -9.46 -17.36 3.93
N SER A 227 -9.02 -17.03 5.15
CA SER A 227 -8.08 -17.89 5.87
C SER A 227 -8.82 -19.11 6.43
N VAL A 228 -8.23 -20.29 6.30
CA VAL A 228 -8.74 -21.56 6.89
C VAL A 228 -8.98 -21.43 8.39
N GLU A 229 -8.19 -20.58 9.07
CA GLU A 229 -8.29 -20.33 10.51
C GLU A 229 -9.51 -19.48 10.91
N LYS A 230 -10.21 -18.84 9.96
CA LYS A 230 -11.49 -18.15 10.20
C LYS A 230 -12.70 -19.09 10.15
N SER A 231 -12.49 -20.40 9.98
CA SER A 231 -13.56 -21.41 9.98
C SER A 231 -14.13 -21.60 11.39
N GLY A 232 -15.25 -20.92 11.66
CA GLY A 232 -16.13 -21.20 12.79
C GLY A 232 -17.37 -21.97 12.34
N LYS A 233 -18.21 -22.43 13.27
CA LYS A 233 -19.46 -23.18 12.98
C LYS A 233 -20.38 -22.47 11.96
N ASN A 234 -20.28 -21.15 11.83
CA ASN A 234 -21.12 -20.33 10.95
C ASN A 234 -20.36 -19.63 9.81
N ASN A 235 -19.03 -19.81 9.69
CA ASN A 235 -18.22 -19.13 8.68
C ASN A 235 -17.69 -20.13 7.66
N LEU A 236 -18.18 -20.03 6.42
CA LEU A 236 -17.70 -20.82 5.30
C LEU A 236 -16.31 -20.33 4.87
N ILE A 237 -15.41 -21.27 4.56
CA ILE A 237 -14.16 -20.97 3.88
C ILE A 237 -14.50 -20.72 2.41
N PHE A 238 -14.08 -19.59 1.88
CA PHE A 238 -14.21 -19.21 0.48
C PHE A 238 -12.83 -18.95 -0.13
N SER A 239 -12.75 -19.22 -1.43
CA SER A 239 -11.60 -18.87 -2.28
C SER A 239 -11.98 -17.68 -3.14
N ASP A 240 -10.99 -16.86 -3.44
CA ASP A 240 -11.08 -15.76 -4.38
C ASP A 240 -11.57 -16.22 -5.76
N TYR A 241 -12.45 -15.43 -6.39
CA TYR A 241 -13.07 -15.75 -7.67
C TYR A 241 -12.05 -15.86 -8.81
N LYS A 242 -11.12 -14.90 -8.90
CA LYS A 242 -10.08 -14.89 -9.92
C LYS A 242 -9.14 -16.07 -9.71
N LEU A 243 -8.78 -16.37 -8.47
CA LEU A 243 -7.96 -17.54 -8.14
C LEU A 243 -8.66 -18.84 -8.54
N ALA A 244 -9.96 -18.98 -8.25
CA ALA A 244 -10.75 -20.16 -8.59
C ALA A 244 -10.84 -20.39 -10.11
N HIS A 245 -10.98 -19.33 -10.91
CA HIS A 245 -11.07 -19.43 -12.37
C HIS A 245 -9.71 -19.47 -13.10
N SER A 246 -8.63 -19.03 -12.45
CA SER A 246 -7.29 -19.04 -13.04
C SER A 246 -6.48 -20.30 -12.72
N ASN A 247 -6.82 -20.99 -11.62
CA ASN A 247 -6.06 -22.15 -11.19
C ASN A 247 -6.31 -23.36 -12.09
N THR A 248 -5.25 -23.77 -12.76
CA THR A 248 -5.03 -25.16 -13.17
C THR A 248 -4.90 -26.05 -11.92
N ARG A 249 -5.03 -27.37 -12.06
CA ARG A 249 -4.84 -28.33 -10.96
C ARG A 249 -3.63 -27.97 -10.08
N LEU A 250 -3.84 -27.80 -8.77
CA LEU A 250 -2.82 -27.33 -7.80
C LEU A 250 -1.55 -28.20 -7.78
N VAL A 251 -1.71 -29.50 -8.06
CA VAL A 251 -0.65 -30.50 -8.00
C VAL A 251 -0.85 -31.49 -9.14
N ASP A 252 0.16 -31.62 -9.99
CA ASP A 252 0.25 -32.73 -10.93
C ASP A 252 1.12 -33.84 -10.32
N GLU A 253 0.49 -34.97 -9.99
CA GLU A 253 1.15 -36.12 -9.37
C GLU A 253 2.34 -36.62 -10.22
N GLU A 254 2.28 -36.45 -11.54
CA GLU A 254 3.34 -36.86 -12.47
C GLU A 254 4.60 -35.99 -12.36
N THR A 255 4.50 -34.77 -11.83
CA THR A 255 5.63 -33.85 -11.67
C THR A 255 6.37 -34.00 -10.33
N PHE A 256 5.79 -34.76 -9.38
CA PHE A 256 6.35 -34.94 -8.05
C PHE A 256 7.50 -35.96 -8.06
N ASN A 257 8.73 -35.47 -8.28
CA ASN A 257 9.92 -36.27 -8.09
C ASN A 257 10.40 -36.20 -6.62
N ILE A 258 9.70 -36.90 -5.73
CA ILE A 258 10.10 -37.00 -4.32
C ILE A 258 11.36 -37.87 -4.23
N LYS A 259 12.45 -37.32 -3.69
CA LYS A 259 13.66 -38.10 -3.45
C LYS A 259 13.40 -39.12 -2.36
N ASN A 260 13.45 -40.39 -2.73
CA ASN A 260 13.41 -41.50 -1.79
C ASN A 260 14.81 -41.74 -1.23
N PHE A 261 14.91 -41.89 0.09
CA PHE A 261 16.15 -42.19 0.80
C PHE A 261 16.10 -43.64 1.29
N LYS A 262 17.22 -44.35 1.23
CA LYS A 262 17.29 -45.76 1.63
C LYS A 262 17.27 -45.92 3.15
N ASN A 263 17.85 -44.97 3.88
CA ASN A 263 17.91 -44.99 5.33
C ASN A 263 17.85 -43.58 5.94
N VAL A 264 17.64 -43.52 7.25
CA VAL A 264 17.55 -42.25 8.01
C VAL A 264 18.87 -41.46 7.96
N GLU A 265 20.00 -42.15 7.90
CA GLU A 265 21.34 -41.56 7.90
C GLU A 265 21.67 -40.82 6.59
N GLU A 266 21.22 -41.36 5.45
CA GLU A 266 21.31 -40.72 4.14
C GLU A 266 20.46 -39.45 4.10
N TYR A 267 19.25 -39.50 4.68
CA TYR A 267 18.39 -38.32 4.81
C TYR A 267 19.04 -37.25 5.70
N GLN A 268 19.61 -37.64 6.84
CA GLN A 268 20.34 -36.72 7.72
C GLN A 268 21.55 -36.09 7.02
N SER A 269 22.31 -36.88 6.26
CA SER A 269 23.45 -36.42 5.48
C SER A 269 23.03 -35.45 4.36
N TYR A 270 21.93 -35.75 3.65
CA TYR A 270 21.36 -34.85 2.66
C TYR A 270 20.90 -33.52 3.27
N ARG A 271 20.24 -33.58 4.43
CA ARG A 271 19.76 -32.40 5.16
C ARG A 271 20.90 -31.53 5.68
N THR A 272 21.93 -32.13 6.28
CA THR A 272 23.10 -31.40 6.81
C THR A 272 23.89 -30.73 5.70
N LYS A 273 24.10 -31.41 4.56
CA LYS A 273 24.76 -30.81 3.38
C LYS A 273 23.96 -29.64 2.80
N LYS A 274 22.63 -29.71 2.82
CA LYS A 274 21.75 -28.61 2.42
C LYS A 274 21.79 -27.44 3.40
N PHE A 275 21.81 -27.72 4.71
CA PHE A 275 21.85 -26.71 5.76
C PHE A 275 23.19 -25.96 5.80
N ASN A 276 24.30 -26.68 5.64
CA ASN A 276 25.65 -26.11 5.65
C ASN A 276 26.00 -25.36 4.35
N LYS A 277 25.13 -25.42 3.34
CA LYS A 277 25.31 -24.65 2.11
C LYS A 277 24.91 -23.19 2.39
N GLY A 278 25.89 -22.32 2.50
CA GLY A 278 25.66 -20.88 2.56
C GLY A 278 25.01 -20.33 1.28
N LEU A 279 24.52 -19.08 1.35
CA LEU A 279 23.92 -18.41 0.20
C LEU A 279 24.94 -18.25 -0.92
N THR A 280 24.54 -18.64 -2.13
CA THR A 280 25.25 -18.32 -3.37
C THR A 280 25.21 -16.82 -3.66
N GLU A 281 26.15 -16.31 -4.46
CA GLU A 281 26.19 -14.89 -4.83
C GLU A 281 24.90 -14.40 -5.50
N LYS A 282 24.28 -15.25 -6.31
CA LYS A 282 22.96 -14.95 -6.93
C LYS A 282 21.87 -14.78 -5.88
N GLU A 283 21.83 -15.65 -4.86
CA GLU A 283 20.88 -15.57 -3.75
C GLU A 283 21.16 -14.32 -2.90
N LYS A 284 22.42 -14.01 -2.59
CA LYS A 284 22.80 -12.77 -1.87
C LYS A 284 22.30 -11.52 -2.60
N LYS A 285 22.56 -11.42 -3.90
CA LYS A 285 22.08 -10.31 -4.74
C LYS A 285 20.55 -10.25 -4.78
N TYR A 286 19.88 -11.39 -4.81
CA TYR A 286 18.42 -11.45 -4.73
C TYR A 286 17.89 -10.85 -3.42
N PHE A 287 18.49 -11.18 -2.27
CA PHE A 287 18.10 -10.59 -0.98
C PHE A 287 18.37 -9.09 -0.91
N GLU A 288 19.49 -8.62 -1.46
CA GLU A 288 19.78 -7.17 -1.54
C GLU A 288 18.72 -6.44 -2.38
N LEU A 289 18.38 -6.98 -3.55
CA LEU A 289 17.34 -6.42 -4.41
C LEU A 289 15.96 -6.45 -3.73
N LYS A 290 15.64 -7.53 -3.03
CA LYS A 290 14.40 -7.68 -2.27
C LYS A 290 14.31 -6.63 -1.16
N LYS A 291 15.38 -6.40 -0.41
CA LYS A 291 15.44 -5.35 0.61
C LYS A 291 15.19 -3.96 0.02
N ILE A 292 15.83 -3.65 -1.11
CA ILE A 292 15.61 -2.37 -1.82
C ILE A 292 14.15 -2.25 -2.30
N GLN A 293 13.56 -3.35 -2.75
CA GLN A 293 12.16 -3.38 -3.16
C GLN A 293 11.21 -3.13 -1.97
N GLU A 294 11.43 -3.81 -0.84
CA GLU A 294 10.66 -3.62 0.40
C GLU A 294 10.75 -2.18 0.90
N GLU A 295 11.95 -1.58 0.90
CA GLU A 295 12.15 -0.16 1.26
C GLU A 295 11.39 0.79 0.33
N LYS A 296 11.36 0.49 -0.97
CA LYS A 296 10.61 1.26 -1.95
C LYS A 296 9.09 1.11 -1.75
N GLU A 297 8.62 -0.10 -1.51
CA GLU A 297 7.19 -0.36 -1.27
C GLU A 297 6.69 0.32 0.00
N GLU A 298 7.50 0.33 1.07
CA GLU A 298 7.21 1.07 2.29
C GLU A 298 7.19 2.57 2.05
N TYR A 299 8.15 3.10 1.28
CA TYR A 299 8.13 4.51 0.88
C TYR A 299 6.84 4.86 0.14
N ASP A 300 6.43 4.05 -0.84
CA ASP A 300 5.20 4.25 -1.59
C ASP A 300 3.96 4.15 -0.69
N ARG A 301 3.97 3.27 0.32
CA ARG A 301 2.89 3.15 1.33
C ARG A 301 2.74 4.43 2.13
N LEU A 302 3.86 4.99 2.64
CA LEU A 302 3.86 6.26 3.37
C LEU A 302 3.38 7.42 2.50
N GLN A 303 3.75 7.44 1.20
CA GLN A 303 3.24 8.45 0.27
C GLN A 303 1.72 8.32 0.06
N ARG A 304 1.19 7.09 -0.06
CA ARG A 304 -0.27 6.86 -0.15
C ARG A 304 -0.99 7.36 1.09
N ILE A 305 -0.47 7.10 2.28
CA ILE A 305 -1.04 7.60 3.55
C ILE A 305 -1.11 9.12 3.53
N LYS A 306 0.00 9.79 3.23
CA LYS A 306 0.06 11.26 3.16
C LYS A 306 -0.95 11.84 2.17
N GLN A 307 -1.08 11.21 1.00
CA GLN A 307 -2.06 11.62 0.00
C GLN A 307 -3.49 11.37 0.46
N ASN A 308 -3.74 10.25 1.13
CA ASN A 308 -5.06 9.93 1.65
C ASN A 308 -5.47 10.92 2.74
N ASP A 309 -4.59 11.21 3.70
CA ASP A 309 -4.83 12.20 4.75
C ASP A 309 -5.16 13.58 4.18
N ALA A 310 -4.41 14.02 3.15
CA ALA A 310 -4.69 15.28 2.47
C ALA A 310 -6.06 15.28 1.77
N LYS A 311 -6.45 14.15 1.15
CA LYS A 311 -7.78 14.01 0.54
C LYS A 311 -8.88 13.99 1.60
N ILE A 312 -8.66 13.31 2.72
CA ILE A 312 -9.60 13.26 3.86
C ILE A 312 -9.83 14.67 4.40
N LEU A 313 -8.77 15.45 4.62
CA LEU A 313 -8.88 16.85 5.07
C LEU A 313 -9.69 17.69 4.09
N LEU A 314 -9.36 17.63 2.79
CA LEU A 314 -10.09 18.36 1.77
C LEU A 314 -11.56 17.93 1.69
N ASN A 315 -11.83 16.63 1.83
CA ASN A 315 -13.19 16.09 1.81
C ASN A 315 -13.98 16.52 3.04
N ASN A 316 -13.35 16.56 4.22
CA ASN A 316 -13.95 17.04 5.45
C ASN A 316 -14.32 18.52 5.31
N GLU A 317 -13.41 19.37 4.81
CA GLU A 317 -13.72 20.78 4.52
C GLU A 317 -14.90 20.95 3.54
N LYS A 318 -14.95 20.13 2.49
CA LYS A 318 -16.08 20.12 1.53
C LYS A 318 -17.38 19.73 2.22
N ALA A 319 -17.36 18.66 3.02
CA ALA A 319 -18.50 18.18 3.77
C ALA A 319 -19.00 19.27 4.73
N SER A 320 -18.12 19.86 5.55
CA SER A 320 -18.48 20.96 6.45
C SER A 320 -19.15 22.11 5.68
N ARG A 321 -18.63 22.52 4.53
CA ARG A 321 -19.26 23.59 3.71
C ARG A 321 -20.63 23.20 3.13
N LEU A 322 -20.80 21.94 2.71
CA LEU A 322 -22.06 21.42 2.17
C LEU A 322 -23.13 21.22 3.24
N PHE A 323 -22.70 21.07 4.49
CA PHE A 323 -23.56 20.94 5.65
C PHE A 323 -23.80 22.29 6.36
N LEU A 324 -22.97 23.32 6.18
CA LEU A 324 -23.19 24.64 6.81
C LEU A 324 -24.17 25.57 6.06
N LYS A 325 -25.21 25.04 5.41
CA LYS A 325 -26.25 25.85 4.72
C LYS A 325 -27.67 25.43 5.04
#